data_AF-A0A662UBV5-F1
#
_entry.id   AF-A0A662UBV5-F1
#
_cell.length_a   1.000
_cell.length_b   1.000
_cell.length_c   1.000
_cell.angle_alpha   90.00
_cell.angle_beta   90.00
_cell.angle_gamma   90.00
#
_symmetry.space_group_name_H-M   'P 1'
#
loop_
_entity.id
_entity.type
_entity.pdbx_description
1 polymer ?
#
loop_
_entity_poly.entity_id
_entity_poly.type
_entity_poly.pdbx_seq_one_letter_code
_entity_poly.pdbx_strand_id
1 'polypeptide(L)'
;MRIVHRGLSLSEVKLERRIVIAIVFMVILISAIVAAYFYQVKVLAVKKNVIGIISIEGPIVYSYTAKTYTSIIHEALTNESIKAVVLEVNSPGGYADLVERIYLDLLELSEAKPLVASATMALSGGYYIAIAADYIYAHPTSMIGNIGVIGIGPPTLIPSERILETGPYKVIGFSKLLFPHNLSSALDNFASSVIQRRGERLKLSSAELKRGLIYLGSEAVKVGLVDEVGSLQKAIEKAAEEAGLVEYEVVYLKPKKPTYTPWSYGWQGRWKNLTIEFLAKLYPPPSMYYIYIPPEMYMQEPTKQYTVSNTAVTFGSSGKGVVLVDKTHGNMVSSWELNILIAELAKRNIITLFTYTWQELDLALNNASCLIIASPIIPYSRDEVDRIEKFVNNGGILLLFYDPASEHVRIPELFDPINTVSTRFGLTFAKGYLYNEEEHYGIYRNIYVREFVNTTLTQNITSLLFFTTTHIYSSNKGVALTSDTTYSSASEKQDKYAVIAMVENKGTVIAFADITFLMEPYCYLEDNYQLIANLVSVIEK
;
A
#
# COMPACT_ATOMS: atom_id res chain seq x y z
N MET A 1 -87.94 38.67 44.32
CA MET A 1 -87.03 38.61 43.16
C MET A 1 -87.22 39.90 42.35
N ARG A 2 -86.34 40.89 42.52
CA ARG A 2 -86.30 42.12 41.70
C ARG A 2 -84.84 42.37 41.36
N ILE A 3 -84.46 42.07 40.13
CA ILE A 3 -83.14 42.31 39.58
C ILE A 3 -83.09 43.79 39.20
N VAL A 4 -82.26 44.57 39.90
CA VAL A 4 -81.97 45.96 39.54
C VAL A 4 -80.87 45.93 38.47
N HIS A 5 -81.26 46.19 37.22
CA HIS A 5 -80.32 46.51 36.16
C HIS A 5 -79.80 47.94 36.36
N ARG A 6 -78.55 48.08 36.80
CA ARG A 6 -77.81 49.33 36.67
C ARG A 6 -77.44 49.52 35.19
N GLY A 7 -78.14 50.42 34.51
CA GLY A 7 -77.70 50.92 33.20
C GLY A 7 -76.51 51.86 33.40
N LEU A 8 -75.38 51.54 32.77
CA LEU A 8 -74.18 52.39 32.74
C LEU A 8 -74.47 53.69 31.98
N SER A 9 -73.97 54.80 32.49
CA SER A 9 -74.11 56.15 31.93
C SER A 9 -73.32 56.30 30.62
N LEU A 10 -73.84 57.07 29.65
CA LEU A 10 -73.15 57.41 28.38
C LEU A 10 -71.74 58.03 28.56
N SER A 11 -71.44 58.54 29.76
CA SER A 11 -70.11 59.05 30.14
C SER A 11 -69.12 57.94 30.52
N GLU A 12 -69.59 56.85 31.14
CA GLU A 12 -68.78 55.69 31.55
C GLU A 12 -68.33 54.88 30.31
N VAL A 13 -69.21 54.71 29.32
CA VAL A 13 -68.88 54.04 28.05
C VAL A 13 -67.82 54.80 27.24
N LYS A 14 -67.84 56.14 27.28
CA LYS A 14 -66.81 56.98 26.62
C LYS A 14 -65.48 56.93 27.34
N LEU A 15 -65.48 56.80 28.67
CA LEU A 15 -64.27 56.66 29.48
C LEU A 15 -63.62 55.29 29.26
N GLU A 16 -64.39 54.21 29.27
CA GLU A 16 -63.90 52.85 28.97
C GLU A 16 -63.31 52.75 27.57
N ARG A 17 -63.94 53.37 26.56
CA ARG A 17 -63.42 53.36 25.18
C ARG A 17 -62.09 54.11 25.05
N ARG A 18 -61.87 55.19 25.81
CA ARG A 18 -60.59 55.91 25.86
C ARG A 18 -59.50 55.11 26.56
N ILE A 19 -59.85 54.37 27.62
CA ILE A 19 -58.92 53.47 28.32
C ILE A 19 -58.49 52.31 27.42
N VAL A 20 -59.42 51.69 26.69
CA VAL A 20 -59.09 50.61 25.74
C VAL A 20 -58.19 51.13 24.61
N ILE A 21 -58.47 52.30 24.04
CA ILE A 21 -57.61 52.90 23.01
C ILE A 21 -56.21 53.19 23.58
N ALA A 22 -56.11 53.72 24.80
CA ALA A 22 -54.83 53.98 25.45
C ALA A 22 -54.03 52.69 25.72
N ILE A 23 -54.69 51.61 26.14
CA ILE A 23 -54.06 50.29 26.34
C ILE A 23 -53.57 49.73 25.00
N VAL A 24 -54.38 49.77 23.95
CA VAL A 24 -53.97 49.33 22.61
C VAL A 24 -52.77 50.14 22.10
N PHE A 25 -52.79 51.46 22.30
CA PHE A 25 -51.67 52.33 21.92
C PHE A 25 -50.41 52.00 22.73
N MET A 26 -50.54 51.72 24.03
CA MET A 26 -49.42 51.32 24.88
C MET A 26 -48.84 49.96 24.47
N VAL A 27 -49.68 48.99 24.11
CA VAL A 27 -49.25 47.67 23.61
C VAL A 27 -48.53 47.82 22.27
N ILE A 28 -49.03 48.65 21.35
CA ILE A 28 -48.35 48.94 20.09
C ILE A 28 -47.01 49.63 20.34
N LEU A 29 -46.95 50.58 21.27
CA LEU A 29 -45.71 51.29 21.62
C LEU A 29 -44.66 50.34 22.22
N ILE A 30 -45.07 49.47 23.16
CA ILE A 30 -44.21 48.45 23.75
C ILE A 30 -43.74 47.47 22.68
N SER A 31 -44.63 47.01 21.80
CA SER A 31 -44.29 46.10 20.71
C SER A 31 -43.30 46.75 19.73
N ALA A 32 -43.45 48.04 19.44
CA ALA A 32 -42.53 48.79 18.60
C ALA A 32 -41.16 48.99 19.27
N ILE A 33 -41.12 49.26 20.58
CA ILE A 33 -39.87 49.36 21.35
C ILE A 33 -39.15 48.01 21.39
N VAL A 34 -39.89 46.93 21.63
CA VAL A 34 -39.34 45.56 21.63
C VAL A 34 -38.82 45.20 20.24
N ALA A 35 -39.57 45.50 19.18
CA ALA A 35 -39.11 45.28 17.81
C ALA A 35 -37.87 46.11 17.46
N ALA A 36 -37.82 47.39 17.87
CA ALA A 36 -36.66 48.25 17.69
C ALA A 36 -35.44 47.77 18.47
N TYR A 37 -35.65 47.25 19.69
CA TYR A 37 -34.60 46.63 20.51
C TYR A 37 -34.05 45.37 19.82
N PHE A 38 -34.91 44.45 19.37
CA PHE A 38 -34.46 43.26 18.63
C PHE A 38 -33.80 43.60 17.30
N TYR A 39 -34.26 44.65 16.61
CA TYR A 39 -33.62 45.14 15.38
C TYR A 39 -32.24 45.72 15.68
N GLN A 40 -32.10 46.55 16.73
CA GLN A 40 -30.79 47.04 17.17
C GLN A 40 -29.86 45.92 17.61
N VAL A 41 -30.32 44.94 18.40
CA VAL A 41 -29.50 43.78 18.81
C VAL A 41 -29.05 42.96 17.61
N LYS A 42 -29.89 42.82 16.58
CA LYS A 42 -29.54 42.09 15.34
C LYS A 42 -28.59 42.89 14.44
N VAL A 43 -28.68 44.22 14.44
CA VAL A 43 -27.78 45.13 13.72
C VAL A 43 -26.44 45.30 14.45
N LEU A 44 -26.44 45.22 15.78
CA LEU A 44 -25.25 45.27 16.66
C LEU A 44 -24.63 43.90 16.91
N ALA A 45 -25.27 42.80 16.51
CA ALA A 45 -24.66 41.48 16.48
C ALA A 45 -23.55 41.49 15.43
N VAL A 46 -22.35 41.92 15.83
CA VAL A 46 -21.13 41.81 15.04
C VAL A 46 -21.05 40.37 14.54
N LYS A 47 -21.11 40.18 13.21
CA LYS A 47 -20.75 38.89 12.60
C LYS A 47 -19.32 38.60 13.07
N LYS A 48 -19.16 37.74 14.08
CA LYS A 48 -17.83 37.40 14.59
C LYS A 48 -17.03 36.76 13.46
N ASN A 49 -15.82 37.25 13.24
CA ASN A 49 -14.86 36.59 12.36
C ASN A 49 -14.43 35.27 13.02
N VAL A 50 -14.50 34.18 12.29
CA VAL A 50 -14.21 32.84 12.79
C VAL A 50 -13.02 32.26 12.05
N ILE A 51 -12.13 31.61 12.81
CA ILE A 51 -11.17 30.65 12.30
C ILE A 51 -11.74 29.26 12.54
N GLY A 52 -12.00 28.54 11.45
CA GLY A 52 -12.53 27.19 11.50
C GLY A 52 -11.42 26.16 11.64
N ILE A 53 -11.51 25.23 12.59
CA ILE A 53 -10.62 24.07 12.66
C ILE A 53 -11.30 22.86 12.04
N ILE A 54 -10.63 22.21 11.10
CA ILE A 54 -11.03 20.91 10.53
C ILE A 54 -10.02 19.85 11.01
N SER A 55 -10.44 18.95 11.88
CA SER A 55 -9.60 17.86 12.39
C SER A 55 -9.72 16.61 11.51
N ILE A 56 -8.61 16.20 10.89
CA ILE A 56 -8.49 14.97 10.11
C ILE A 56 -7.83 13.90 10.96
N GLU A 57 -8.64 12.98 11.49
CA GLU A 57 -8.19 11.96 12.42
C GLU A 57 -8.33 10.53 11.86
N GLY A 58 -7.28 9.73 12.01
CA GLY A 58 -7.28 8.31 11.68
C GLY A 58 -7.34 8.01 10.18
N PRO A 59 -7.60 6.74 9.81
CA PRO A 59 -7.50 6.26 8.45
C PRO A 59 -8.76 6.60 7.65
N ILE A 60 -8.56 6.99 6.40
CA ILE A 60 -9.63 7.40 5.49
C ILE A 60 -10.02 6.19 4.64
N VAL A 61 -10.72 5.24 5.28
CA VAL A 61 -11.04 3.93 4.70
C VAL A 61 -12.52 3.73 4.35
N TYR A 62 -13.35 4.75 4.57
CA TYR A 62 -14.78 4.68 4.25
C TYR A 62 -15.25 5.88 3.45
N SER A 63 -16.08 5.64 2.44
CA SER A 63 -16.70 6.70 1.64
C SER A 63 -17.48 7.72 2.48
N TYR A 64 -18.15 7.29 3.57
CA TYR A 64 -18.87 8.23 4.43
C TYR A 64 -17.94 9.18 5.20
N THR A 65 -16.72 8.72 5.56
CA THR A 65 -15.71 9.56 6.21
C THR A 65 -15.28 10.69 5.27
N ALA A 66 -14.97 10.35 4.01
CA ALA A 66 -14.64 11.35 3.00
C ALA A 66 -15.81 12.32 2.78
N LYS A 67 -17.06 11.82 2.66
CA LYS A 67 -18.26 12.66 2.55
C LYS A 67 -18.41 13.64 3.71
N THR A 68 -18.17 13.19 4.93
CA THR A 68 -18.20 14.05 6.13
C THR A 68 -17.19 15.18 6.01
N TYR A 69 -15.95 14.90 5.64
CA TYR A 69 -14.93 15.95 5.44
C TYR A 69 -15.30 16.90 4.30
N THR A 70 -15.74 16.40 3.15
CA THR A 70 -16.20 17.26 2.03
C THR A 70 -17.36 18.18 2.45
N SER A 71 -18.28 17.71 3.30
CA SER A 71 -19.37 18.55 3.81
C SER A 71 -18.88 19.65 4.76
N ILE A 72 -17.87 19.36 5.57
CA ILE A 72 -17.26 20.33 6.50
C ILE A 72 -16.46 21.38 5.70
N ILE A 73 -15.70 20.95 4.71
CA ILE A 73 -14.92 21.82 3.82
C ILE A 73 -15.86 22.77 3.05
N HIS A 74 -16.95 22.23 2.48
CA HIS A 74 -17.95 23.06 1.80
C HIS A 74 -18.62 24.08 2.75
N GLU A 75 -18.87 23.72 4.02
CA GLU A 75 -19.34 24.68 5.02
C GLU A 75 -18.30 25.76 5.31
N ALA A 76 -17.03 25.38 5.45
CA ALA A 76 -15.92 26.32 5.63
C ALA A 76 -15.80 27.29 4.46
N LEU A 77 -15.98 26.80 3.23
CA LEU A 77 -15.94 27.58 1.99
C LEU A 77 -17.11 28.57 1.92
N THR A 78 -18.34 28.10 2.10
CA THR A 78 -19.56 28.89 1.85
C THR A 78 -19.99 29.79 3.00
N ASN A 79 -19.54 29.56 4.23
CA ASN A 79 -19.88 30.40 5.37
C ASN A 79 -19.00 31.67 5.42
N GLU A 80 -19.59 32.82 5.14
CA GLU A 80 -18.90 34.13 5.16
C GLU A 80 -18.29 34.51 6.51
N SER A 81 -18.77 33.94 7.62
CA SER A 81 -18.23 34.22 8.96
C SER A 81 -16.88 33.54 9.17
N ILE A 82 -16.62 32.43 8.46
CA ILE A 82 -15.34 31.73 8.47
C ILE A 82 -14.39 32.47 7.53
N LYS A 83 -13.33 33.04 8.09
CA LYS A 83 -12.37 33.89 7.38
C LYS A 83 -11.07 33.16 7.05
N ALA A 84 -10.70 32.16 7.84
CA ALA A 84 -9.56 31.29 7.60
C ALA A 84 -9.85 29.89 8.16
N VAL A 85 -9.07 28.90 7.73
CA VAL A 85 -9.19 27.52 8.16
C VAL A 85 -7.84 26.99 8.64
N VAL A 86 -7.87 26.26 9.76
CA VAL A 86 -6.75 25.46 10.22
C VAL A 86 -7.08 23.97 10.05
N LEU A 87 -6.20 23.25 9.37
CA LEU A 87 -6.29 21.81 9.21
C LEU A 87 -5.44 21.13 10.29
N GLU A 88 -6.09 20.45 11.23
CA GLU A 88 -5.40 19.66 12.25
C GLU A 88 -5.28 18.20 11.76
N VAL A 89 -4.05 17.75 11.45
CA VAL A 89 -3.82 16.45 10.78
C VAL A 89 -3.17 15.44 11.72
N ASN A 90 -3.86 14.32 11.92
CA ASN A 90 -3.38 13.14 12.62
C ASN A 90 -3.88 11.87 11.91
N SER A 91 -3.29 11.56 10.74
CA SER A 91 -3.76 10.50 9.86
C SER A 91 -2.63 9.70 9.21
N PRO A 92 -2.75 8.36 9.13
CA PRO A 92 -1.86 7.51 8.36
C PRO A 92 -2.21 7.47 6.86
N GLY A 93 -3.28 8.16 6.43
CA GLY A 93 -3.80 8.12 5.08
C GLY A 93 -5.00 7.16 4.91
N GLY A 94 -5.18 6.61 3.71
CA GLY A 94 -6.38 5.83 3.37
C GLY A 94 -6.42 5.34 1.91
N TYR A 95 -7.64 5.10 1.41
CA TYR A 95 -7.82 4.82 -0.02
C TYR A 95 -7.45 6.04 -0.85
N ALA A 96 -6.73 5.82 -1.95
CA ALA A 96 -6.21 6.90 -2.79
C ALA A 96 -7.33 7.84 -3.28
N ASP A 97 -8.44 7.29 -3.80
CA ASP A 97 -9.57 8.07 -4.32
C ASP A 97 -10.29 8.90 -3.25
N LEU A 98 -10.46 8.34 -2.04
CA LEU A 98 -11.09 9.02 -0.92
C LEU A 98 -10.22 10.17 -0.39
N VAL A 99 -8.89 9.95 -0.35
CA VAL A 99 -7.90 10.96 0.01
C VAL A 99 -7.88 12.08 -1.02
N GLU A 100 -7.80 11.75 -2.31
CA GLU A 100 -7.80 12.71 -3.42
C GLU A 100 -9.06 13.55 -3.44
N ARG A 101 -10.23 12.95 -3.18
CA ARG A 101 -11.48 13.68 -3.03
C ARG A 101 -11.40 14.79 -1.96
N ILE A 102 -10.85 14.49 -0.79
CA ILE A 102 -10.71 15.48 0.29
C ILE A 102 -9.70 16.55 -0.09
N TYR A 103 -8.58 16.13 -0.69
CA TYR A 103 -7.53 17.03 -1.16
C TYR A 103 -8.03 18.05 -2.18
N LEU A 104 -8.79 17.60 -3.20
CA LEU A 104 -9.33 18.49 -4.24
C LEU A 104 -10.27 19.55 -3.66
N ASP A 105 -11.16 19.17 -2.73
CA ASP A 105 -12.04 20.13 -2.04
C ASP A 105 -11.23 21.11 -1.16
N LEU A 106 -10.15 20.66 -0.53
CA LEU A 106 -9.25 21.52 0.25
C LEU A 106 -8.44 22.47 -0.63
N LEU A 107 -8.07 22.06 -1.85
CA LEU A 107 -7.43 22.95 -2.81
C LEU A 107 -8.36 24.09 -3.19
N GLU A 108 -9.62 23.81 -3.52
CA GLU A 108 -10.63 24.85 -3.80
C GLU A 108 -10.81 25.79 -2.59
N LEU A 109 -10.81 25.24 -1.38
CA LEU A 109 -10.85 26.04 -0.16
C LEU A 109 -9.62 26.95 -0.01
N SER A 110 -8.41 26.43 -0.27
CA SER A 110 -7.16 27.18 -0.16
C SER A 110 -7.08 28.37 -1.14
N GLU A 111 -7.69 28.24 -2.31
CA GLU A 111 -7.78 29.33 -3.29
C GLU A 111 -8.71 30.46 -2.82
N ALA A 112 -9.71 30.12 -2.01
CA ALA A 112 -10.72 31.07 -1.54
C ALA A 112 -10.41 31.71 -0.18
N LYS A 113 -9.74 30.98 0.72
CA LYS A 113 -9.49 31.39 2.11
C LYS A 113 -8.13 30.88 2.60
N PRO A 114 -7.43 31.62 3.47
CA PRO A 114 -6.20 31.13 4.10
C PRO A 114 -6.40 29.76 4.75
N LEU A 115 -5.52 28.83 4.39
CA LEU A 115 -5.51 27.45 4.88
C LEU A 115 -4.13 27.09 5.41
N VAL A 116 -4.05 26.87 6.72
CA VAL A 116 -2.82 26.51 7.43
C VAL A 116 -2.97 25.14 8.09
N ALA A 117 -1.96 24.28 7.99
CA ALA A 117 -2.00 22.95 8.61
C ALA A 117 -1.18 22.89 9.91
N SER A 118 -1.63 22.07 10.85
CA SER A 118 -0.90 21.63 12.05
C SER A 118 -0.89 20.10 12.08
N ALA A 119 0.27 19.49 11.86
CA ALA A 119 0.42 18.05 11.69
C ALA A 119 1.09 17.38 12.91
N THR A 120 0.35 16.48 13.58
CA THR A 120 0.92 15.55 14.59
C THR A 120 1.42 14.27 13.91
N MET A 121 0.61 13.73 12.99
CA MET A 121 0.99 12.65 12.09
C MET A 121 0.36 12.94 10.74
N ALA A 122 1.18 13.10 9.71
CA ALA A 122 0.72 13.29 8.35
C ALA A 122 1.54 12.34 7.48
N LEU A 123 1.08 11.09 7.37
CA LEU A 123 1.73 10.04 6.60
C LEU A 123 0.90 9.65 5.39
N SER A 124 1.57 9.43 4.27
CA SER A 124 0.98 9.06 2.99
C SER A 124 -0.23 9.94 2.65
N GLY A 125 -1.45 9.40 2.58
CA GLY A 125 -2.65 10.19 2.30
C GLY A 125 -2.95 11.31 3.31
N GLY A 126 -2.49 11.17 4.56
CA GLY A 126 -2.54 12.25 5.55
C GLY A 126 -1.64 13.42 5.17
N TYR A 127 -0.44 13.13 4.64
CA TYR A 127 0.43 14.16 4.07
C TYR A 127 -0.12 14.74 2.79
N TYR A 128 -0.71 13.90 1.92
CA TYR A 128 -1.40 14.32 0.70
C TYR A 128 -2.47 15.38 1.00
N ILE A 129 -3.25 15.21 2.07
CA ILE A 129 -4.24 16.21 2.51
C ILE A 129 -3.55 17.44 3.12
N ALA A 130 -2.51 17.26 3.93
CA ALA A 130 -1.80 18.37 4.57
C ALA A 130 -1.19 19.36 3.57
N ILE A 131 -0.70 18.87 2.42
CA ILE A 131 -0.10 19.73 1.38
C ILE A 131 -1.12 20.59 0.62
N ALA A 132 -2.43 20.41 0.84
CA ALA A 132 -3.42 21.36 0.35
C ALA A 132 -3.34 22.71 1.08
N ALA A 133 -2.77 22.76 2.30
CA ALA A 133 -2.47 24.01 2.98
C ALA A 133 -1.25 24.70 2.37
N ASP A 134 -1.19 26.03 2.46
CA ASP A 134 -0.05 26.80 1.96
C ASP A 134 1.12 26.81 2.95
N TYR A 135 0.81 26.72 4.24
CA TYR A 135 1.76 26.66 5.35
C TYR A 135 1.46 25.48 6.28
N ILE A 136 2.50 24.73 6.66
CA ILE A 136 2.39 23.52 7.47
C ILE A 136 3.30 23.63 8.70
N TYR A 137 2.70 23.59 9.88
CA TYR A 137 3.37 23.40 11.16
C TYR A 137 3.42 21.91 11.55
N ALA A 138 4.51 21.49 12.19
CA ALA A 138 4.63 20.16 12.79
C ALA A 138 5.34 20.21 14.15
N HIS A 139 5.07 19.26 15.04
CA HIS A 139 5.89 19.08 16.24
C HIS A 139 7.27 18.51 15.86
N PRO A 140 8.33 18.70 16.68
CA PRO A 140 9.66 18.20 16.37
C PRO A 140 9.72 16.70 16.05
N THR A 141 8.87 15.91 16.73
CA THR A 141 8.77 14.45 16.62
C THR A 141 7.53 13.99 15.86
N SER A 142 6.80 14.88 15.19
CA SER A 142 5.71 14.48 14.29
C SER A 142 6.25 13.55 13.20
N MET A 143 5.46 12.57 12.79
CA MET A 143 5.81 11.71 11.66
C MET A 143 5.19 12.27 10.38
N ILE A 144 6.05 12.67 9.45
CA ILE A 144 5.68 13.35 8.20
C ILE A 144 6.21 12.57 7.00
N GLY A 145 5.49 12.59 5.87
CA GLY A 145 5.96 12.02 4.61
C GLY A 145 5.31 10.67 4.34
N ASN A 146 6.11 9.60 4.21
CA ASN A 146 5.67 8.30 3.68
C ASN A 146 4.92 8.45 2.33
N ILE A 147 5.49 9.25 1.44
CA ILE A 147 4.97 9.48 0.09
C ILE A 147 5.15 8.18 -0.68
N GLY A 148 4.05 7.48 -0.91
CA GLY A 148 4.08 6.09 -1.34
C GLY A 148 2.68 5.58 -1.64
N VAL A 149 2.63 4.54 -2.45
CA VAL A 149 1.39 3.87 -2.83
C VAL A 149 1.55 2.39 -2.57
N ILE A 150 0.57 1.82 -1.86
CA ILE A 150 0.41 0.38 -1.76
C ILE A 150 -0.75 0.00 -2.69
N GLY A 151 -0.69 -1.16 -3.32
CA GLY A 151 -1.82 -1.66 -4.10
C GLY A 151 -1.93 -3.17 -4.04
N ILE A 152 -3.16 -3.65 -4.23
CA ILE A 152 -3.45 -5.07 -4.38
C ILE A 152 -3.86 -5.28 -5.82
N GLY A 153 -3.07 -6.07 -6.55
CA GLY A 153 -3.27 -6.32 -7.96
C GLY A 153 -4.52 -7.15 -8.27
N PRO A 154 -4.90 -7.21 -9.55
CA PRO A 154 -6.01 -8.03 -10.00
C PRO A 154 -5.75 -9.52 -9.68
N PRO A 155 -6.78 -10.27 -9.23
CA PRO A 155 -6.64 -11.70 -8.98
C PRO A 155 -6.48 -12.48 -10.29
N THR A 156 -5.98 -13.72 -10.19
CA THR A 156 -6.04 -14.65 -11.32
C THR A 156 -7.49 -15.13 -11.48
N LEU A 157 -8.07 -14.92 -12.65
CA LEU A 157 -9.44 -15.32 -12.96
C LEU A 157 -9.47 -16.78 -13.41
N ILE A 158 -10.26 -17.61 -12.74
CA ILE A 158 -10.67 -18.92 -13.25
C ILE A 158 -11.99 -18.70 -14.00
N PRO A 159 -12.04 -18.93 -15.32
CA PRO A 159 -13.23 -18.62 -16.12
C PRO A 159 -14.43 -19.49 -15.74
N SER A 160 -15.64 -18.98 -15.99
CA SER A 160 -16.90 -19.69 -15.78
C SER A 160 -17.69 -19.78 -17.08
N GLU A 161 -18.26 -20.94 -17.38
CA GLU A 161 -19.21 -21.06 -18.51
C GLU A 161 -20.61 -20.50 -18.19
N ARG A 162 -20.83 -20.07 -16.94
CA ARG A 162 -22.12 -19.48 -16.49
C ARG A 162 -22.08 -17.97 -16.37
N ILE A 163 -20.92 -17.42 -16.09
CA ILE A 163 -20.69 -15.98 -15.97
C ILE A 163 -19.83 -15.62 -17.16
N LEU A 164 -20.38 -14.86 -18.10
CA LEU A 164 -19.72 -14.50 -19.35
C LEU A 164 -19.42 -13.00 -19.38
N GLU A 165 -18.22 -12.67 -19.81
CA GLU A 165 -17.70 -11.32 -19.91
C GLU A 165 -17.45 -10.95 -21.37
N THR A 166 -17.72 -9.69 -21.73
CA THR A 166 -17.51 -9.20 -23.11
C THR A 166 -16.10 -8.66 -23.36
N GLY A 167 -15.22 -8.64 -22.35
CA GLY A 167 -13.86 -8.12 -22.49
C GLY A 167 -12.89 -8.73 -21.48
N PRO A 168 -11.60 -8.87 -21.85
CA PRO A 168 -10.61 -9.64 -21.09
C PRO A 168 -10.33 -9.09 -19.69
N TYR A 169 -10.56 -7.79 -19.47
CA TYR A 169 -10.33 -7.12 -18.20
C TYR A 169 -11.64 -6.77 -17.47
N LYS A 170 -12.81 -7.21 -17.96
CA LYS A 170 -14.11 -6.77 -17.43
C LYS A 170 -14.32 -7.15 -15.95
N VAL A 171 -13.87 -8.35 -15.56
CA VAL A 171 -14.01 -8.84 -14.17
C VAL A 171 -12.82 -8.47 -13.31
N ILE A 172 -11.60 -8.50 -13.86
CA ILE A 172 -10.36 -8.26 -13.10
C ILE A 172 -9.95 -6.79 -13.03
N GLY A 173 -10.53 -5.91 -13.85
CA GLY A 173 -10.33 -4.46 -13.86
C GLY A 173 -9.03 -3.99 -14.51
N PHE A 174 -7.89 -4.60 -14.16
CA PHE A 174 -6.57 -4.28 -14.69
C PHE A 174 -5.87 -5.49 -15.28
N SER A 175 -4.87 -5.25 -16.13
CA SER A 175 -3.87 -6.26 -16.49
C SER A 175 -2.96 -6.52 -15.29
N LYS A 176 -2.81 -7.78 -14.87
CA LYS A 176 -1.87 -8.18 -13.82
C LYS A 176 -0.43 -7.77 -14.14
N LEU A 177 -0.07 -7.83 -15.43
CA LEU A 177 1.25 -7.50 -15.93
C LEU A 177 1.55 -5.99 -15.88
N LEU A 178 0.54 -5.16 -16.13
CA LEU A 178 0.69 -3.70 -16.19
C LEU A 178 0.35 -3.00 -14.87
N PHE A 179 -0.27 -3.70 -13.92
CA PHE A 179 -0.64 -3.13 -12.62
C PHE A 179 0.53 -2.49 -11.85
N PRO A 180 1.77 -3.03 -11.86
CA PRO A 180 2.93 -2.33 -11.30
C PRO A 180 3.14 -0.93 -11.89
N HIS A 181 2.92 -0.74 -13.19
CA HIS A 181 2.99 0.57 -13.83
C HIS A 181 1.83 1.47 -13.40
N ASN A 182 0.62 0.92 -13.22
CA ASN A 182 -0.51 1.70 -12.68
C ASN A 182 -0.20 2.25 -11.27
N LEU A 183 0.45 1.47 -10.41
CA LEU A 183 0.91 1.94 -9.09
C LEU A 183 1.98 3.03 -9.20
N SER A 184 2.88 2.88 -10.16
CA SER A 184 3.94 3.87 -10.42
C SER A 184 3.34 5.20 -10.88
N SER A 185 2.33 5.16 -11.75
CA SER A 185 1.60 6.38 -12.15
C SER A 185 0.88 7.05 -10.97
N ALA A 186 0.28 6.27 -10.06
CA ALA A 186 -0.32 6.84 -8.85
C ALA A 186 0.74 7.49 -7.94
N LEU A 187 1.91 6.86 -7.80
CA LEU A 187 3.04 7.43 -7.05
C LEU A 187 3.57 8.70 -7.70
N ASP A 188 3.66 8.74 -9.03
CA ASP A 188 4.08 9.92 -9.79
C ASP A 188 3.11 11.08 -9.59
N ASN A 189 1.80 10.83 -9.58
CA ASN A 189 0.79 11.86 -9.31
C ASN A 189 0.92 12.42 -7.88
N PHE A 190 1.17 11.56 -6.89
CA PHE A 190 1.40 12.00 -5.52
C PHE A 190 2.69 12.83 -5.42
N ALA A 191 3.82 12.31 -5.90
CA ALA A 191 5.08 13.03 -5.88
C ALA A 191 4.98 14.38 -6.61
N SER A 192 4.30 14.42 -7.76
CA SER A 192 4.06 15.66 -8.52
C SER A 192 3.25 16.68 -7.73
N SER A 193 2.19 16.25 -7.04
CA SER A 193 1.39 17.13 -6.17
C SER A 193 2.24 17.72 -5.04
N VAL A 194 3.10 16.91 -4.42
CA VAL A 194 4.04 17.39 -3.38
C VAL A 194 5.01 18.40 -3.95
N ILE A 195 5.65 18.09 -5.08
CA ILE A 195 6.61 18.99 -5.75
C ILE A 195 5.95 20.32 -6.10
N GLN A 196 4.74 20.28 -6.67
CA GLN A 196 3.98 21.47 -7.05
C GLN A 196 3.63 22.36 -5.84
N ARG A 197 3.10 21.77 -4.76
CA ARG A 197 2.61 22.52 -3.59
C ARG A 197 3.75 23.03 -2.70
N ARG A 198 4.85 22.27 -2.60
CA ARG A 198 6.02 22.70 -1.80
C ARG A 198 6.92 23.66 -2.58
N GLY A 199 7.02 23.51 -3.91
CA GLY A 199 7.79 24.40 -4.78
C GLY A 199 9.27 24.46 -4.39
N GLU A 200 9.87 25.65 -4.45
CA GLU A 200 11.29 25.89 -4.12
C GLU A 200 11.65 25.54 -2.67
N ARG A 201 10.66 25.42 -1.77
CA ARG A 201 10.90 25.01 -0.37
C ARG A 201 11.42 23.57 -0.29
N LEU A 202 10.98 22.72 -1.21
CA LEU A 202 11.32 21.30 -1.23
C LEU A 202 12.77 21.11 -1.66
N LYS A 203 13.54 20.36 -0.86
CA LYS A 203 14.96 20.08 -1.12
C LYS A 203 15.24 18.64 -1.51
N LEU A 204 14.25 17.75 -1.37
CA LEU A 204 14.35 16.37 -1.79
C LEU A 204 14.25 16.29 -3.32
N SER A 205 15.07 15.42 -3.91
CA SER A 205 14.88 15.00 -5.29
C SER A 205 13.58 14.19 -5.45
N SER A 206 13.10 14.09 -6.69
CA SER A 206 11.94 13.25 -7.02
C SER A 206 12.16 11.78 -6.63
N ALA A 207 13.39 11.28 -6.78
CA ALA A 207 13.75 9.91 -6.37
C ALA A 207 13.64 9.74 -4.83
N GLU A 208 14.22 10.65 -4.04
CA GLU A 208 14.17 10.59 -2.58
C GLU A 208 12.74 10.70 -2.03
N LEU A 209 11.88 11.50 -2.67
CA LEU A 209 10.46 11.57 -2.31
C LEU A 209 9.76 10.22 -2.47
N LYS A 210 10.03 9.52 -3.57
CA LYS A 210 9.37 8.26 -3.95
C LYS A 210 9.82 7.06 -3.13
N ARG A 211 10.85 7.19 -2.29
CA ARG A 211 11.32 6.14 -1.36
C ARG A 211 10.33 5.83 -0.23
N GLY A 212 9.32 6.67 0.00
CA GLY A 212 8.35 6.44 1.07
C GLY A 212 8.91 6.56 2.49
N LEU A 213 9.98 7.33 2.68
CA LEU A 213 10.57 7.59 4.00
C LEU A 213 9.64 8.39 4.92
N ILE A 214 9.70 8.10 6.21
CA ILE A 214 9.13 8.93 7.26
C ILE A 214 10.21 9.89 7.75
N TYR A 215 9.86 11.16 7.87
CA TYR A 215 10.71 12.22 8.40
C TYR A 215 10.13 12.70 9.72
N LEU A 216 10.98 12.89 10.73
CA LEU A 216 10.57 13.62 11.94
C LEU A 216 10.22 15.06 11.55
N GLY A 217 9.29 15.72 12.25
CA GLY A 217 8.88 17.09 11.89
C GLY A 217 10.05 18.07 11.84
N SER A 218 11.05 17.90 12.71
CA SER A 218 12.30 18.68 12.66
C SER A 218 13.17 18.41 11.42
N GLU A 219 13.13 17.20 10.85
CA GLU A 219 13.79 16.83 9.61
C GLU A 219 12.98 17.30 8.40
N ALA A 220 11.66 17.15 8.47
CA ALA A 220 10.70 17.59 7.46
C ALA A 220 10.83 19.10 7.17
N VAL A 221 11.10 19.93 8.17
CA VAL A 221 11.43 21.36 7.97
C VAL A 221 12.71 21.52 7.15
N LYS A 222 13.77 20.77 7.51
CA LYS A 222 15.08 20.89 6.85
C LYS A 222 14.99 20.54 5.38
N VAL A 223 14.23 19.50 5.03
CA VAL A 223 14.06 19.00 3.66
C VAL A 223 12.88 19.64 2.92
N GLY A 224 12.12 20.51 3.58
CA GLY A 224 11.06 21.32 2.95
C GLY A 224 9.69 20.65 2.81
N LEU A 225 9.46 19.53 3.49
CA LEU A 225 8.14 18.87 3.54
C LEU A 225 7.14 19.62 4.45
N VAL A 226 7.63 20.35 5.45
CA VAL A 226 6.83 21.28 6.27
C VAL A 226 7.57 22.61 6.37
N ASP A 227 6.88 23.66 6.81
CA ASP A 227 7.42 25.01 6.84
C ASP A 227 8.14 25.32 8.15
N GLU A 228 7.54 24.94 9.28
CA GLU A 228 8.10 25.28 10.59
C GLU A 228 7.70 24.28 11.67
N VAL A 229 8.51 24.23 12.73
CA VAL A 229 8.09 23.59 13.98
C VAL A 229 7.09 24.49 14.72
N GLY A 230 5.93 23.94 15.05
CA GLY A 230 4.89 24.67 15.76
C GLY A 230 3.76 23.80 16.27
N SER A 231 2.93 24.41 17.12
CA SER A 231 1.72 23.80 17.67
C SER A 231 0.48 24.25 16.88
N LEU A 232 -0.66 23.65 17.18
CA LEU A 232 -1.97 24.09 16.67
C LEU A 232 -2.20 25.60 16.90
N GLN A 233 -1.76 26.12 18.05
CA GLN A 233 -1.90 27.53 18.39
C GLN A 233 -1.15 28.44 17.40
N LYS A 234 0.08 28.07 16.99
CA LYS A 234 0.80 28.79 15.94
C LYS A 234 0.08 28.75 14.60
N ALA A 235 -0.52 27.62 14.25
CA ALA A 235 -1.30 27.50 13.01
C ALA A 235 -2.53 28.41 13.01
N ILE A 236 -3.22 28.53 14.16
CA ILE A 236 -4.33 29.47 14.35
C ILE A 236 -3.87 30.92 14.21
N GLU A 237 -2.76 31.27 14.87
CA GLU A 237 -2.19 32.62 14.79
C GLU A 237 -1.79 32.97 13.35
N LYS A 238 -1.18 32.03 12.62
CA LYS A 238 -0.82 32.20 11.21
C LYS A 238 -2.03 32.39 10.31
N ALA A 239 -3.06 31.56 10.49
CA ALA A 239 -4.31 31.68 9.75
C ALA A 239 -5.02 33.02 10.03
N ALA A 240 -4.95 33.51 11.28
CA ALA A 240 -5.47 34.83 11.65
C ALA A 240 -4.69 35.96 10.96
N GLU A 241 -3.35 35.86 10.95
CA GLU A 241 -2.45 36.81 10.30
C GLU A 241 -2.76 36.90 8.80
N GLU A 242 -2.83 35.76 8.10
CA GLU A 242 -3.11 35.70 6.66
C GLU A 242 -4.52 36.22 6.30
N ALA A 243 -5.48 36.11 7.22
CA ALA A 243 -6.81 36.69 7.07
C ALA A 243 -6.93 38.14 7.57
N GLY A 244 -5.86 38.74 8.09
CA GLY A 244 -5.86 40.12 8.60
C GLY A 244 -6.75 40.33 9.84
N LEU A 245 -6.85 39.32 10.72
CA LEU A 245 -7.74 39.34 11.88
C LEU A 245 -6.98 39.64 13.17
N VAL A 246 -7.55 40.55 13.98
CA VAL A 246 -7.06 40.85 15.34
C VAL A 246 -7.98 40.23 16.40
N GLU A 247 -9.29 40.34 16.20
CA GLU A 247 -10.31 39.72 17.04
C GLU A 247 -11.06 38.65 16.24
N TYR A 248 -11.04 37.42 16.75
CA TYR A 248 -11.67 36.27 16.12
C TYR A 248 -12.07 35.23 17.16
N GLU A 249 -13.02 34.37 16.77
CA GLU A 249 -13.38 33.17 17.51
C GLU A 249 -12.79 31.94 16.80
N VAL A 250 -12.34 30.96 17.58
CA VAL A 250 -11.84 29.69 17.05
C VAL A 250 -12.92 28.64 17.27
N VAL A 251 -13.35 27.98 16.19
CA VAL A 251 -14.44 27.00 16.25
C VAL A 251 -14.02 25.73 15.52
N TYR A 252 -14.15 24.58 16.21
CA TYR A 252 -14.07 23.27 15.56
C TYR A 252 -15.30 23.05 14.69
N LEU A 253 -15.08 22.90 13.39
CA LEU A 253 -16.15 22.66 12.43
C LEU A 253 -16.61 21.20 12.54
N LYS A 254 -17.92 21.02 12.65
CA LYS A 254 -18.56 19.71 12.82
C LYS A 254 -19.54 19.47 11.69
N PRO A 255 -19.79 18.22 11.30
CA PRO A 255 -20.77 17.95 10.27
C PRO A 255 -22.17 18.37 10.74
N LYS A 256 -22.92 19.03 9.85
CA LYS A 256 -24.30 19.50 10.12
C LYS A 256 -25.26 18.39 10.57
N LYS A 257 -24.98 17.15 10.18
CA LYS A 257 -25.68 15.96 10.68
C LYS A 257 -24.66 15.08 11.41
N PRO A 258 -24.91 14.69 12.67
CA PRO A 258 -24.04 13.75 13.35
C PRO A 258 -24.07 12.44 12.55
N THR A 259 -22.97 12.13 11.89
CA THR A 259 -22.75 10.82 11.30
C THR A 259 -22.26 9.92 12.44
N TYR A 260 -23.01 8.86 12.72
CA TYR A 260 -22.58 7.85 13.67
C TYR A 260 -21.38 7.12 13.06
N THR A 261 -20.17 7.59 13.34
CA THR A 261 -18.96 6.90 12.94
C THR A 261 -18.59 5.93 14.06
N PRO A 262 -18.44 4.62 13.78
CA PRO A 262 -17.90 3.67 14.75
C PRO A 262 -16.49 4.02 15.25
N TRP A 263 -15.86 5.03 14.64
CA TRP A 263 -14.49 5.46 14.85
C TRP A 263 -14.37 6.78 15.64
N SER A 264 -15.47 7.46 15.96
CA SER A 264 -15.46 8.71 16.76
C SER A 264 -15.09 8.51 18.24
N TYR A 265 -14.98 7.26 18.71
CA TYR A 265 -14.49 6.92 20.04
C TYR A 265 -13.21 6.07 19.95
N GLY A 266 -12.06 6.73 20.07
CA GLY A 266 -10.78 6.10 20.41
C GLY A 266 -10.06 5.37 19.27
N TRP A 267 -9.38 6.13 18.40
CA TRP A 267 -8.46 5.56 17.43
C TRP A 267 -7.11 5.10 18.03
N GLN A 268 -6.79 5.60 19.24
CA GLN A 268 -5.52 5.39 19.95
C GLN A 268 -5.19 3.91 20.25
N GLY A 269 -6.11 2.96 20.03
CA GLY A 269 -5.90 1.51 20.26
C GLY A 269 -6.06 0.59 19.05
N ARG A 270 -6.24 1.10 17.82
CA ARG A 270 -6.75 0.29 16.68
C ARG A 270 -5.81 0.09 15.48
N TRP A 271 -4.53 0.42 15.58
CA TRP A 271 -3.54 0.00 14.58
C TRP A 271 -3.58 -1.53 14.32
N LYS A 272 -3.88 -2.32 15.36
CA LYS A 272 -4.01 -3.78 15.31
C LYS A 272 -5.05 -4.32 14.31
N ASN A 273 -5.96 -3.50 13.80
CA ASN A 273 -6.99 -3.96 12.86
C ASN A 273 -6.81 -3.41 11.43
N LEU A 274 -5.81 -2.56 11.20
CA LEU A 274 -5.53 -1.96 9.89
C LEU A 274 -4.56 -2.84 9.10
N THR A 275 -5.01 -4.02 8.69
CA THR A 275 -4.24 -4.96 7.84
C THR A 275 -4.59 -4.79 6.36
N ILE A 276 -3.71 -5.28 5.47
CA ILE A 276 -4.01 -5.38 4.04
C ILE A 276 -5.26 -6.22 3.79
N GLU A 277 -5.46 -7.31 4.54
CA GLU A 277 -6.66 -8.16 4.43
C GLU A 277 -7.94 -7.40 4.79
N PHE A 278 -7.92 -6.61 5.88
CA PHE A 278 -9.05 -5.78 6.27
C PHE A 278 -9.42 -4.77 5.17
N LEU A 279 -8.40 -4.12 4.60
CA LEU A 279 -8.56 -3.19 3.49
C LEU A 279 -9.09 -3.87 2.22
N ALA A 280 -8.62 -5.08 1.90
CA ALA A 280 -9.12 -5.86 0.78
C ALA A 280 -10.58 -6.31 0.97
N LYS A 281 -11.00 -6.55 2.21
CA LYS A 281 -12.41 -6.90 2.51
C LYS A 281 -13.35 -5.70 2.36
N LEU A 282 -12.89 -4.51 2.74
CA LEU A 282 -13.69 -3.30 2.58
C LEU A 282 -13.85 -2.90 1.11
N TYR A 283 -12.76 -2.97 0.35
CA TYR A 283 -12.73 -2.67 -1.08
C TYR A 283 -11.90 -3.75 -1.78
N PRO A 284 -12.56 -4.72 -2.43
CA PRO A 284 -11.90 -5.85 -3.09
C PRO A 284 -10.89 -5.40 -4.14
N PRO A 285 -9.79 -6.18 -4.34
CA PRO A 285 -8.84 -5.91 -5.40
C PRO A 285 -9.52 -5.92 -6.79
N PRO A 286 -9.02 -5.13 -7.75
CA PRO A 286 -7.83 -4.29 -7.66
C PRO A 286 -8.04 -2.99 -6.87
N SER A 287 -7.06 -2.59 -6.06
CA SER A 287 -7.17 -1.42 -5.16
C SER A 287 -5.83 -0.70 -4.96
N MET A 288 -5.89 0.60 -4.62
CA MET A 288 -4.73 1.46 -4.36
C MET A 288 -4.94 2.30 -3.09
N TYR A 289 -3.86 2.49 -2.35
CA TYR A 289 -3.86 3.10 -1.03
C TYR A 289 -2.72 4.11 -0.90
N TYR A 290 -3.05 5.32 -0.49
CA TYR A 290 -2.10 6.28 0.08
C TYR A 290 -2.15 6.10 1.59
N ILE A 291 -1.58 5.01 2.09
CA ILE A 291 -1.63 4.67 3.52
C ILE A 291 -0.30 4.14 4.02
N TYR A 292 0.08 4.56 5.24
CA TYR A 292 1.14 3.91 6.01
C TYR A 292 0.57 2.75 6.84
N ILE A 293 1.19 1.57 6.74
CA ILE A 293 0.88 0.39 7.55
C ILE A 293 2.17 -0.08 8.21
N PRO A 294 2.22 -0.23 9.55
CA PRO A 294 3.40 -0.77 10.23
C PRO A 294 3.78 -2.16 9.71
N PRO A 295 5.07 -2.52 9.63
CA PRO A 295 5.52 -3.80 9.08
C PRO A 295 4.85 -5.02 9.71
N GLU A 296 4.64 -5.01 11.04
CA GLU A 296 3.99 -6.11 11.76
C GLU A 296 2.53 -6.32 11.33
N MET A 297 1.87 -5.26 10.87
CA MET A 297 0.50 -5.30 10.36
C MET A 297 0.45 -5.62 8.87
N TYR A 298 1.49 -5.23 8.11
CA TYR A 298 1.65 -5.56 6.70
C TYR A 298 1.93 -7.06 6.51
N MET A 299 2.73 -7.65 7.39
CA MET A 299 3.15 -9.06 7.33
C MET A 299 2.10 -10.05 7.87
N GLN A 300 0.98 -9.58 8.43
CA GLN A 300 -0.14 -10.45 8.85
C GLN A 300 -0.97 -10.90 7.64
N GLU A 301 -0.37 -11.72 6.78
CA GLU A 301 -1.13 -12.52 5.81
C GLU A 301 -1.66 -13.78 6.50
N PRO A 302 -2.95 -14.14 6.36
CA PRO A 302 -3.40 -15.45 6.76
C PRO A 302 -2.69 -16.49 5.88
N THR A 303 -1.89 -17.36 6.51
CA THR A 303 -1.34 -18.56 5.85
C THR A 303 -2.50 -19.28 5.17
N LYS A 304 -2.57 -19.24 3.83
CA LYS A 304 -3.45 -20.14 3.09
C LYS A 304 -2.97 -21.56 3.36
N GLN A 305 -3.65 -22.25 4.26
CA GLN A 305 -3.50 -23.70 4.38
C GLN A 305 -4.10 -24.31 3.11
N TYR A 306 -3.25 -24.60 2.14
CA TYR A 306 -3.62 -25.45 1.03
C TYR A 306 -3.65 -26.88 1.55
N THR A 307 -4.84 -27.41 1.82
CA THR A 307 -5.05 -28.85 2.01
C THR A 307 -4.93 -29.51 0.64
N VAL A 308 -3.73 -29.93 0.27
CA VAL A 308 -3.52 -30.77 -0.92
C VAL A 308 -3.92 -32.18 -0.55
N SER A 309 -4.90 -32.73 -1.27
CA SER A 309 -5.25 -34.15 -1.21
C SER A 309 -4.13 -34.97 -1.85
N ASN A 310 -3.50 -35.84 -1.06
CA ASN A 310 -2.49 -36.79 -1.52
C ASN A 310 -3.11 -37.78 -2.50
N THR A 311 -2.81 -37.62 -3.78
CA THR A 311 -2.93 -38.69 -4.77
C THR A 311 -1.62 -38.77 -5.55
N ALA A 312 -0.82 -39.78 -5.23
CA ALA A 312 0.29 -40.20 -6.05
C ALA A 312 -0.25 -40.66 -7.41
N VAL A 313 0.20 -40.03 -8.49
CA VAL A 313 -0.03 -40.55 -9.83
C VAL A 313 1.23 -41.28 -10.25
N THR A 314 1.20 -42.61 -10.16
CA THR A 314 2.24 -43.48 -10.72
C THR A 314 2.09 -43.51 -12.24
N PHE A 315 3.05 -42.91 -12.95
CA PHE A 315 3.17 -43.02 -14.41
C PHE A 315 4.26 -44.03 -14.79
N GLY A 316 3.98 -44.80 -15.84
CA GLY A 316 4.89 -45.82 -16.37
C GLY A 316 6.17 -45.21 -16.97
N SER A 317 7.26 -45.97 -16.84
CA SER A 317 8.64 -45.61 -17.18
C SER A 317 8.94 -45.63 -18.68
N SER A 318 8.42 -44.67 -19.46
CA SER A 318 8.75 -44.56 -20.89
C SER A 318 9.38 -43.22 -21.31
N GLY A 319 9.65 -42.30 -20.38
CA GLY A 319 10.33 -41.04 -20.66
C GLY A 319 11.85 -41.19 -20.84
N LYS A 320 12.48 -40.30 -21.62
CA LYS A 320 13.94 -40.23 -21.83
C LYS A 320 14.71 -39.78 -20.58
N GLY A 321 14.03 -39.13 -19.64
CA GLY A 321 14.58 -38.66 -18.37
C GLY A 321 13.47 -38.36 -17.37
N VAL A 322 13.81 -38.32 -16.08
CA VAL A 322 12.87 -38.07 -14.98
C VAL A 322 13.35 -36.88 -14.15
N VAL A 323 12.48 -35.87 -14.03
CA VAL A 323 12.65 -34.70 -13.17
C VAL A 323 11.80 -34.89 -11.94
N LEU A 324 12.41 -34.82 -10.76
CA LEU A 324 11.70 -34.90 -9.48
C LEU A 324 11.48 -33.51 -8.91
N VAL A 325 10.30 -33.25 -8.38
CA VAL A 325 9.96 -32.04 -7.61
C VAL A 325 9.72 -32.45 -6.17
N ASP A 326 10.56 -31.94 -5.28
CA ASP A 326 10.46 -32.21 -3.85
C ASP A 326 9.25 -31.49 -3.26
N LYS A 327 8.36 -32.23 -2.57
CA LYS A 327 7.25 -31.71 -1.74
C LYS A 327 7.38 -32.06 -0.26
N THR A 328 8.46 -32.75 0.11
CA THR A 328 8.66 -33.42 1.40
C THR A 328 9.02 -32.44 2.51
N HIS A 329 9.78 -31.38 2.20
CA HIS A 329 10.22 -30.33 3.15
C HIS A 329 9.37 -29.06 3.09
N GLY A 330 8.07 -29.23 2.84
CA GLY A 330 7.10 -28.14 2.73
C GLY A 330 7.38 -27.16 1.58
N ASN A 331 8.15 -27.60 0.57
CA ASN A 331 8.31 -26.91 -0.71
C ASN A 331 6.92 -26.62 -1.32
N MET A 332 6.46 -25.37 -1.27
CA MET A 332 5.07 -25.01 -1.62
C MET A 332 4.81 -24.85 -3.13
N VAL A 333 5.78 -25.12 -4.00
CA VAL A 333 5.67 -24.90 -5.46
C VAL A 333 4.57 -25.73 -6.16
N SER A 334 3.49 -25.11 -6.59
CA SER A 334 2.39 -25.75 -7.31
C SER A 334 2.78 -26.18 -8.74
N SER A 335 2.01 -27.13 -9.30
CA SER A 335 2.13 -27.47 -10.73
C SER A 335 1.78 -26.30 -11.65
N TRP A 336 1.01 -25.33 -11.15
CA TRP A 336 0.70 -24.09 -11.87
C TRP A 336 1.93 -23.21 -12.03
N GLU A 337 2.74 -23.08 -10.97
CA GLU A 337 3.98 -22.27 -11.00
C GLU A 337 5.04 -22.87 -11.93
N LEU A 338 5.13 -24.21 -12.01
CA LEU A 338 6.05 -24.91 -12.90
C LEU A 338 5.47 -25.25 -14.28
N ASN A 339 4.25 -24.81 -14.59
CA ASN A 339 3.50 -25.29 -15.76
C ASN A 339 4.28 -25.17 -17.07
N ILE A 340 4.94 -24.03 -17.30
CA ILE A 340 5.73 -23.79 -18.52
C ILE A 340 6.96 -24.70 -18.57
N LEU A 341 7.71 -24.83 -17.46
CA LEU A 341 8.86 -25.73 -17.39
C LEU A 341 8.43 -27.18 -17.65
N ILE A 342 7.35 -27.65 -17.03
CA ILE A 342 6.80 -28.99 -17.22
C ILE A 342 6.39 -29.20 -18.68
N ALA A 343 5.74 -28.21 -19.30
CA ALA A 343 5.34 -28.28 -20.70
C ALA A 343 6.55 -28.39 -21.65
N GLU A 344 7.61 -27.61 -21.42
CA GLU A 344 8.84 -27.69 -22.22
C GLU A 344 9.61 -29.01 -22.04
N LEU A 345 9.65 -29.54 -20.80
CA LEU A 345 10.22 -30.87 -20.52
C LEU A 345 9.42 -31.97 -21.23
N ALA A 346 8.09 -31.90 -21.17
CA ALA A 346 7.21 -32.87 -21.81
C ALA A 346 7.39 -32.90 -23.34
N LYS A 347 7.62 -31.75 -23.99
CA LYS A 347 7.96 -31.68 -25.43
C LYS A 347 9.22 -32.49 -25.79
N ARG A 348 10.11 -32.73 -24.82
CA ARG A 348 11.34 -33.55 -24.98
C ARG A 348 11.20 -34.98 -24.46
N ASN A 349 9.97 -35.42 -24.15
CA ASN A 349 9.68 -36.72 -23.52
C ASN A 349 10.34 -36.90 -22.15
N ILE A 350 10.52 -35.81 -21.40
CA ILE A 350 11.01 -35.83 -20.02
C ILE A 350 9.81 -35.74 -19.08
N ILE A 351 9.73 -36.65 -18.12
CA ILE A 351 8.59 -36.76 -17.19
C ILE A 351 8.92 -35.98 -15.92
N THR A 352 7.98 -35.17 -15.44
CA THR A 352 8.09 -34.49 -14.14
C THR A 352 7.22 -35.20 -13.09
N LEU A 353 7.78 -35.55 -11.95
CA LEU A 353 7.10 -36.24 -10.85
C LEU A 353 7.21 -35.44 -9.56
N PHE A 354 6.12 -35.35 -8.79
CA PHE A 354 6.09 -34.72 -7.48
C PHE A 354 6.15 -35.79 -6.39
N THR A 355 7.08 -35.64 -5.45
CA THR A 355 7.31 -36.61 -4.36
C THR A 355 6.94 -36.00 -3.01
N TYR A 356 6.04 -36.63 -2.26
CA TYR A 356 5.45 -36.05 -1.05
C TYR A 356 6.03 -36.64 0.24
N THR A 357 6.74 -37.76 0.16
CA THR A 357 7.49 -38.35 1.27
C THR A 357 8.96 -38.50 0.93
N TRP A 358 9.84 -38.35 1.93
CA TRP A 358 11.29 -38.51 1.73
C TRP A 358 11.65 -39.90 1.21
N GLN A 359 10.97 -40.94 1.67
CA GLN A 359 11.22 -42.32 1.24
C GLN A 359 10.98 -42.51 -0.27
N GLU A 360 9.91 -41.92 -0.81
CA GLU A 360 9.63 -41.93 -2.25
C GLU A 360 10.70 -41.17 -3.03
N LEU A 361 11.08 -39.99 -2.54
CA LEU A 361 12.10 -39.14 -3.15
C LEU A 361 13.46 -39.84 -3.21
N ASP A 362 13.93 -40.41 -2.10
CA ASP A 362 15.21 -41.12 -2.00
C ASP A 362 15.31 -42.29 -2.98
N LEU A 363 14.24 -43.10 -3.07
CA LEU A 363 14.15 -44.21 -4.02
C LEU A 363 14.17 -43.72 -5.47
N ALA A 364 13.39 -42.67 -5.77
CA ALA A 364 13.27 -42.13 -7.11
C ALA A 364 14.57 -41.45 -7.61
N LEU A 365 15.36 -40.87 -6.71
CA LEU A 365 16.64 -40.22 -7.01
C LEU A 365 17.68 -41.18 -7.66
N ASN A 366 17.48 -42.49 -7.57
CA ASN A 366 18.37 -43.45 -8.26
C ASN A 366 18.23 -43.44 -9.78
N ASN A 367 17.06 -43.03 -10.30
CA ASN A 367 16.73 -43.06 -11.72
C ASN A 367 16.41 -41.68 -12.30
N ALA A 368 16.48 -40.63 -11.47
CA ALA A 368 16.23 -39.26 -11.90
C ALA A 368 17.43 -38.67 -12.64
N SER A 369 17.17 -37.75 -13.58
CA SER A 369 18.19 -36.89 -14.16
C SER A 369 18.27 -35.53 -13.45
N CYS A 370 17.17 -35.09 -12.84
CA CYS A 370 17.09 -33.79 -12.19
C CYS A 370 16.25 -33.84 -10.89
N LEU A 371 16.66 -33.06 -9.90
CA LEU A 371 15.91 -32.77 -8.68
C LEU A 371 15.64 -31.26 -8.60
N ILE A 372 14.39 -30.89 -8.35
CA ILE A 372 13.93 -29.51 -8.10
C ILE A 372 13.58 -29.38 -6.62
N ILE A 373 14.25 -28.44 -5.95
CA ILE A 373 13.92 -27.97 -4.61
C ILE A 373 13.54 -26.49 -4.74
N ALA A 374 12.36 -26.11 -4.25
CA ALA A 374 11.80 -24.78 -4.48
C ALA A 374 11.17 -24.24 -3.20
N SER A 375 11.84 -23.25 -2.59
CA SER A 375 11.44 -22.59 -1.35
C SER A 375 10.97 -23.57 -0.26
N PRO A 376 11.84 -24.49 0.20
CA PRO A 376 11.52 -25.35 1.33
C PRO A 376 11.28 -24.51 2.58
N ILE A 377 10.37 -24.97 3.44
CA ILE A 377 10.07 -24.34 4.74
C ILE A 377 10.49 -25.23 5.91
N ILE A 378 10.99 -26.43 5.64
CA ILE A 378 11.50 -27.39 6.64
C ILE A 378 12.99 -27.67 6.33
N PRO A 379 13.90 -27.50 7.29
CA PRO A 379 15.31 -27.82 7.13
C PRO A 379 15.55 -29.28 6.70
N TYR A 380 16.50 -29.52 5.81
CA TYR A 380 16.95 -30.88 5.47
C TYR A 380 17.95 -31.37 6.53
N SER A 381 17.82 -32.64 6.91
CA SER A 381 18.77 -33.30 7.78
C SER A 381 20.06 -33.63 7.04
N ARG A 382 21.13 -33.92 7.81
CA ARG A 382 22.45 -34.22 7.25
C ARG A 382 22.44 -35.40 6.28
N ASP A 383 21.75 -36.48 6.63
CA ASP A 383 21.68 -37.69 5.79
C ASP A 383 20.95 -37.41 4.46
N GLU A 384 19.93 -36.55 4.50
CA GLU A 384 19.20 -36.11 3.32
C GLU A 384 20.09 -35.25 2.39
N VAL A 385 20.84 -34.31 2.97
CA VAL A 385 21.81 -33.49 2.24
C VAL A 385 22.92 -34.35 1.62
N ASP A 386 23.46 -35.32 2.37
CA ASP A 386 24.47 -36.27 1.88
C ASP A 386 23.93 -37.10 0.70
N ARG A 387 22.66 -37.47 0.75
CA ARG A 387 21.99 -38.21 -0.34
C ARG A 387 21.80 -37.38 -1.60
N ILE A 388 21.42 -36.11 -1.45
CA ILE A 388 21.28 -35.14 -2.57
C ILE A 388 22.65 -34.84 -3.17
N GLU A 389 23.67 -34.63 -2.35
CA GLU A 389 25.05 -34.43 -2.81
C GLU A 389 25.56 -35.64 -3.59
N LYS A 390 25.29 -36.86 -3.12
CA LYS A 390 25.63 -38.09 -3.85
C LYS A 390 24.94 -38.16 -5.22
N PHE A 391 23.67 -37.74 -5.31
CA PHE A 391 22.96 -37.66 -6.57
C PHE A 391 23.64 -36.71 -7.57
N VAL A 392 23.99 -35.49 -7.13
CA VAL A 392 24.72 -34.52 -7.97
C VAL A 392 26.11 -35.05 -8.36
N ASN A 393 26.84 -35.66 -7.43
CA ASN A 393 28.16 -36.24 -7.69
C ASN A 393 28.14 -37.43 -8.67
N ASN A 394 26.98 -38.04 -8.89
CA ASN A 394 26.75 -39.10 -9.87
C ASN A 394 26.32 -38.55 -11.24
N GLY A 395 26.33 -37.23 -11.45
CA GLY A 395 25.93 -36.59 -12.70
C GLY A 395 24.53 -36.00 -12.71
N GLY A 396 23.80 -36.09 -11.60
CA GLY A 396 22.46 -35.49 -11.48
C GLY A 396 22.49 -33.96 -11.51
N ILE A 397 21.37 -33.36 -11.92
CA ILE A 397 21.14 -31.92 -11.93
C ILE A 397 20.30 -31.52 -10.73
N LEU A 398 20.77 -30.57 -9.93
CA LEU A 398 20.03 -30.00 -8.82
C LEU A 398 19.63 -28.56 -9.15
N LEU A 399 18.32 -28.31 -9.18
CA LEU A 399 17.75 -26.98 -9.32
C LEU A 399 17.25 -26.49 -7.98
N LEU A 400 17.76 -25.35 -7.55
CA LEU A 400 17.36 -24.66 -6.33
C LEU A 400 16.64 -23.37 -6.71
N PHE A 401 15.35 -23.27 -6.43
CA PHE A 401 14.58 -22.04 -6.56
C PHE A 401 14.32 -21.48 -5.18
N TYR A 402 14.56 -20.19 -4.99
CA TYR A 402 14.26 -19.49 -3.76
C TYR A 402 13.57 -18.17 -4.06
N ASP A 403 12.34 -18.02 -3.59
CA ASP A 403 11.58 -16.78 -3.71
C ASP A 403 11.41 -16.15 -2.32
N PRO A 404 11.99 -14.97 -2.03
CA PRO A 404 11.78 -14.24 -0.79
C PRO A 404 10.31 -14.02 -0.44
N ALA A 405 9.40 -13.87 -1.41
CA ALA A 405 7.97 -13.75 -1.15
C ALA A 405 7.39 -14.99 -0.44
N SER A 406 7.99 -16.16 -0.60
CA SER A 406 7.58 -17.38 0.08
C SER A 406 7.99 -17.44 1.56
N GLU A 407 9.08 -16.78 1.97
CA GLU A 407 9.46 -16.65 3.39
C GLU A 407 8.54 -15.71 4.17
N HIS A 408 7.84 -14.79 3.49
CA HIS A 408 6.88 -13.88 4.13
C HIS A 408 5.69 -14.62 4.76
N VAL A 409 5.51 -15.91 4.44
CA VAL A 409 4.42 -16.73 4.98
C VAL A 409 4.70 -17.13 6.45
N ARG A 410 5.96 -17.20 6.93
CA ARG A 410 6.33 -17.52 8.34
C ARG A 410 7.77 -17.12 8.71
N ILE A 411 7.99 -16.29 9.73
CA ILE A 411 9.32 -16.08 10.38
C ILE A 411 9.11 -15.87 11.90
N PRO A 412 9.99 -16.34 12.83
CA PRO A 412 11.39 -16.76 12.62
C PRO A 412 11.74 -18.16 13.15
N GLU A 413 12.34 -18.98 12.29
CA GLU A 413 13.36 -19.91 12.73
C GLU A 413 14.73 -19.38 12.28
N LEU A 414 15.77 -19.58 13.10
CA LEU A 414 17.15 -19.15 12.83
C LEU A 414 17.80 -19.86 11.62
N PHE A 415 17.10 -20.79 10.97
CA PHE A 415 17.63 -21.66 9.94
C PHE A 415 16.86 -21.49 8.64
N ASP A 416 17.61 -21.20 7.58
CA ASP A 416 17.11 -21.06 6.22
C ASP A 416 17.02 -22.45 5.59
N PRO A 417 15.83 -23.02 5.41
CA PRO A 417 15.70 -24.41 4.98
C PRO A 417 16.43 -24.68 3.67
N ILE A 418 16.40 -23.74 2.73
CA ILE A 418 17.11 -23.89 1.45
C ILE A 418 18.63 -23.86 1.62
N ASN A 419 19.15 -23.12 2.60
CA ASN A 419 20.59 -23.04 2.85
C ASN A 419 21.13 -24.27 3.57
N THR A 420 20.28 -25.14 4.12
CA THR A 420 20.72 -26.47 4.59
C THR A 420 21.26 -27.35 3.46
N VAL A 421 20.75 -27.15 2.23
CA VAL A 421 21.20 -27.86 1.03
C VAL A 421 22.22 -27.03 0.25
N SER A 422 21.93 -25.76 -0.03
CA SER A 422 22.73 -24.93 -0.95
C SER A 422 24.18 -24.72 -0.49
N THR A 423 24.41 -24.62 0.83
CA THR A 423 25.74 -24.39 1.42
C THR A 423 26.70 -25.54 1.14
N ARG A 424 26.20 -26.77 0.96
CA ARG A 424 27.00 -27.94 0.56
C ARG A 424 27.69 -27.74 -0.79
N PHE A 425 27.07 -26.94 -1.65
CA PHE A 425 27.59 -26.61 -2.98
C PHE A 425 28.28 -25.24 -3.02
N GLY A 426 28.53 -24.63 -1.86
CA GLY A 426 29.17 -23.32 -1.72
C GLY A 426 28.33 -22.18 -2.28
N LEU A 427 27.01 -22.29 -2.12
CA LEU A 427 26.02 -21.26 -2.44
C LEU A 427 25.27 -20.90 -1.16
N THR A 428 24.80 -19.66 -1.03
CA THR A 428 23.94 -19.25 0.09
C THR A 428 22.98 -18.18 -0.39
N PHE A 429 21.68 -18.44 -0.28
CA PHE A 429 20.66 -17.45 -0.58
C PHE A 429 20.64 -16.40 0.53
N ALA A 430 20.64 -15.12 0.15
CA ALA A 430 20.63 -14.02 1.08
C ALA A 430 19.22 -13.73 1.61
N LYS A 431 19.20 -13.03 2.76
CA LYS A 431 17.97 -12.51 3.35
C LYS A 431 17.51 -11.21 2.72
N GLY A 432 16.22 -10.94 2.87
CA GLY A 432 15.58 -9.79 2.26
C GLY A 432 15.33 -9.99 0.77
N TYR A 433 15.11 -8.88 0.08
CA TYR A 433 14.89 -8.82 -1.35
C TYR A 433 15.81 -7.76 -1.97
N LEU A 434 16.00 -7.85 -3.29
CA LEU A 434 16.68 -6.84 -4.07
C LEU A 434 15.69 -5.81 -4.61
N TYR A 435 16.14 -4.57 -4.70
CA TYR A 435 15.38 -3.53 -5.37
C TYR A 435 16.28 -2.57 -6.14
N ASN A 436 15.71 -1.88 -7.12
CA ASN A 436 16.38 -0.88 -7.91
C ASN A 436 15.45 0.31 -8.11
N GLU A 437 15.94 1.52 -7.81
CA GLU A 437 15.14 2.75 -7.91
C GLU A 437 15.26 3.42 -9.29
N GLU A 438 16.23 3.00 -10.09
CA GLU A 438 16.55 3.58 -11.41
C GLU A 438 16.06 2.67 -12.53
N GLU A 439 16.44 1.40 -12.52
CA GLU A 439 16.15 0.42 -13.57
C GLU A 439 15.26 -0.71 -13.04
N HIS A 440 13.96 -0.57 -13.25
CA HIS A 440 12.95 -1.50 -12.72
C HIS A 440 11.71 -1.57 -13.60
N TYR A 441 11.00 -2.69 -13.55
CA TYR A 441 9.75 -2.91 -14.29
C TYR A 441 8.53 -2.50 -13.45
N GLY A 442 8.05 -1.28 -13.69
CA GLY A 442 6.94 -0.72 -12.93
C GLY A 442 7.39 -0.33 -11.53
N ILE A 443 7.44 -1.28 -10.58
CA ILE A 443 7.82 -0.99 -9.19
C ILE A 443 9.24 -1.46 -8.84
N TYR A 444 9.86 -0.78 -7.88
CA TYR A 444 11.28 -0.91 -7.50
C TYR A 444 11.79 -2.34 -7.22
N ARG A 445 10.91 -3.30 -6.89
CA ARG A 445 11.29 -4.70 -6.59
C ARG A 445 11.29 -5.64 -7.80
N ASN A 446 10.87 -5.14 -8.98
CA ASN A 446 10.88 -5.92 -10.21
C ASN A 446 12.14 -5.56 -10.98
N ILE A 447 13.17 -6.39 -10.86
CA ILE A 447 14.52 -6.00 -11.24
C ILE A 447 14.93 -6.59 -12.59
N TYR A 448 15.60 -5.76 -13.39
CA TYR A 448 16.29 -6.22 -14.58
C TYR A 448 17.63 -6.88 -14.23
N VAL A 449 17.96 -7.92 -14.97
CA VAL A 449 19.24 -8.65 -14.89
C VAL A 449 19.86 -8.60 -16.27
N ARG A 450 21.04 -8.01 -16.40
CA ARG A 450 21.63 -7.69 -17.72
C ARG A 450 23.11 -8.07 -17.84
N GLU A 451 23.72 -8.54 -16.75
CA GLU A 451 25.12 -8.95 -16.76
C GLU A 451 25.19 -10.48 -16.68
N PHE A 452 25.76 -11.10 -17.72
CA PHE A 452 25.78 -12.55 -17.86
C PHE A 452 27.19 -13.07 -18.10
N VAL A 453 27.54 -14.15 -17.40
CA VAL A 453 28.67 -15.00 -17.79
C VAL A 453 28.18 -15.92 -18.90
N ASN A 454 28.93 -16.07 -19.99
CA ASN A 454 28.51 -16.95 -21.09
C ASN A 454 28.55 -18.43 -20.66
N THR A 455 27.39 -19.05 -20.50
CA THR A 455 27.22 -20.46 -20.14
C THR A 455 26.13 -21.09 -21.01
N THR A 456 25.95 -22.40 -20.94
CA THR A 456 24.83 -23.07 -21.63
C THR A 456 23.47 -22.62 -21.11
N LEU A 457 23.40 -22.10 -19.88
CA LEU A 457 22.18 -21.57 -19.28
C LEU A 457 21.87 -20.14 -19.77
N THR A 458 22.89 -19.32 -19.98
CA THR A 458 22.78 -17.87 -20.23
C THR A 458 23.11 -17.46 -21.67
N GLN A 459 23.41 -18.41 -22.55
CA GLN A 459 23.61 -18.14 -23.98
C GLN A 459 22.37 -17.50 -24.61
N ASN A 460 22.59 -16.52 -25.48
CA ASN A 460 21.54 -15.77 -26.17
C ASN A 460 20.54 -15.06 -25.24
N ILE A 461 20.97 -14.72 -24.02
CA ILE A 461 20.22 -13.90 -23.07
C ILE A 461 20.85 -12.51 -23.04
N THR A 462 20.03 -11.49 -23.23
CA THR A 462 20.43 -10.08 -23.20
C THR A 462 19.85 -9.36 -21.98
N SER A 463 18.67 -9.79 -21.53
CA SER A 463 17.97 -9.20 -20.40
C SER A 463 17.02 -10.23 -19.80
N LEU A 464 16.95 -10.29 -18.48
CA LEU A 464 15.92 -11.02 -17.74
C LEU A 464 15.18 -10.07 -16.82
N LEU A 465 14.00 -10.49 -16.40
CA LEU A 465 13.19 -9.74 -15.44
C LEU A 465 12.70 -10.66 -14.32
N PHE A 466 13.12 -10.37 -13.09
CA PHE A 466 12.77 -11.13 -11.88
C PHE A 466 11.89 -10.29 -10.95
N PHE A 467 10.95 -10.94 -10.26
CA PHE A 467 9.97 -10.28 -9.40
C PHE A 467 10.16 -10.76 -7.96
N THR A 468 10.54 -9.85 -7.06
CA THR A 468 10.78 -10.13 -5.63
C THR A 468 12.00 -11.00 -5.31
N THR A 469 12.97 -11.07 -6.22
CA THR A 469 14.22 -11.83 -6.07
C THR A 469 15.13 -11.34 -4.93
N THR A 470 15.99 -12.24 -4.44
CA THR A 470 17.13 -11.93 -3.55
C THR A 470 18.45 -12.14 -4.30
N HIS A 471 19.58 -12.17 -3.60
CA HIS A 471 20.87 -12.55 -4.16
C HIS A 471 21.43 -13.86 -3.59
N ILE A 472 22.41 -14.41 -4.29
CA ILE A 472 23.12 -15.64 -3.93
C ILE A 472 24.58 -15.27 -3.66
N TYR A 473 25.02 -15.49 -2.42
CA TYR A 473 26.44 -15.47 -2.10
C TYR A 473 27.13 -16.67 -2.72
N SER A 474 28.17 -16.39 -3.52
CA SER A 474 29.01 -17.43 -4.10
C SER A 474 30.39 -16.86 -4.48
N SER A 475 31.42 -17.71 -4.46
CA SER A 475 32.76 -17.32 -4.92
C SER A 475 32.90 -17.65 -6.41
N ASN A 476 32.75 -16.63 -7.27
CA ASN A 476 32.89 -16.72 -8.74
C ASN A 476 31.96 -17.72 -9.44
N LYS A 477 30.78 -17.99 -8.86
CA LYS A 477 29.77 -18.91 -9.44
C LYS A 477 28.51 -18.20 -9.95
N GLY A 478 28.39 -16.89 -9.74
CA GLY A 478 27.31 -16.09 -10.27
C GLY A 478 27.38 -16.02 -11.79
N VAL A 479 26.30 -16.41 -12.47
CA VAL A 479 26.22 -16.42 -13.94
C VAL A 479 25.27 -15.36 -14.49
N ALA A 480 24.39 -14.81 -13.65
CA ALA A 480 23.58 -13.65 -13.96
C ALA A 480 23.59 -12.68 -12.77
N LEU A 481 23.92 -11.41 -13.04
CA LEU A 481 24.05 -10.36 -12.04
C LEU A 481 23.16 -9.15 -12.39
N THR A 482 22.68 -8.50 -11.34
CA THR A 482 21.99 -7.21 -11.43
C THR A 482 22.96 -6.10 -11.80
N SER A 483 22.43 -4.92 -12.14
CA SER A 483 23.23 -3.70 -12.26
C SER A 483 23.85 -3.30 -10.92
N ASP A 484 24.82 -2.39 -10.98
CA ASP A 484 25.45 -1.76 -9.81
C ASP A 484 24.55 -0.70 -9.14
N THR A 485 23.36 -0.43 -9.68
CA THR A 485 22.33 0.44 -9.07
C THR A 485 21.33 -0.31 -8.20
N THR A 486 21.48 -1.63 -8.10
CA THR A 486 20.62 -2.47 -7.27
C THR A 486 21.04 -2.44 -5.80
N TYR A 487 20.06 -2.43 -4.92
CA TYR A 487 20.20 -2.44 -3.47
C TYR A 487 19.70 -3.77 -2.89
N SER A 488 20.38 -4.26 -1.86
CA SER A 488 19.82 -5.28 -0.98
C SER A 488 19.05 -4.64 0.17
N SER A 489 17.80 -5.06 0.38
CA SER A 489 16.95 -4.58 1.48
C SER A 489 17.46 -4.97 2.86
N ALA A 490 18.31 -6.01 2.95
CA ALA A 490 18.83 -6.51 4.23
C ALA A 490 20.13 -5.81 4.64
N SER A 491 21.01 -5.49 3.67
CA SER A 491 22.27 -4.80 3.95
C SER A 491 22.22 -3.30 3.70
N GLU A 492 21.14 -2.80 3.10
CA GLU A 492 20.98 -1.40 2.64
C GLU A 492 22.17 -0.93 1.80
N LYS A 493 22.76 -1.84 1.03
CA LYS A 493 23.97 -1.59 0.25
C LYS A 493 23.63 -1.70 -1.22
N GLN A 494 24.19 -0.78 -1.99
CA GLN A 494 24.22 -0.80 -3.45
C GLN A 494 25.40 -1.65 -3.93
N ASP A 495 25.13 -2.64 -4.79
CA ASP A 495 26.16 -3.51 -5.38
C ASP A 495 25.61 -4.29 -6.59
N LYS A 496 26.49 -5.01 -7.28
CA LYS A 496 26.11 -6.04 -8.25
C LYS A 496 25.82 -7.34 -7.53
N TYR A 497 24.60 -7.84 -7.67
CA TYR A 497 24.15 -9.02 -6.95
C TYR A 497 23.92 -10.18 -7.90
N ALA A 498 24.53 -11.34 -7.60
CA ALA A 498 24.27 -12.57 -8.36
C ALA A 498 22.87 -13.10 -8.03
N VAL A 499 22.02 -13.26 -9.03
CA VAL A 499 20.63 -13.76 -8.90
C VAL A 499 20.46 -15.15 -9.50
N ILE A 500 21.41 -15.56 -10.35
CA ILE A 500 21.57 -16.95 -10.78
C ILE A 500 23.01 -17.36 -10.51
N ALA A 501 23.19 -18.51 -9.88
CA ALA A 501 24.50 -19.13 -9.69
C ALA A 501 24.52 -20.55 -10.25
N MET A 502 25.64 -20.96 -10.81
CA MET A 502 25.82 -22.27 -11.43
C MET A 502 27.13 -22.91 -10.97
N VAL A 503 27.06 -24.19 -10.61
CA VAL A 503 28.22 -25.00 -10.19
C VAL A 503 28.25 -26.27 -11.03
N GLU A 504 29.26 -26.40 -11.88
CA GLU A 504 29.49 -27.59 -12.71
C GLU A 504 30.69 -28.38 -12.20
N ASN A 505 30.48 -29.65 -11.88
CA ASN A 505 31.53 -30.61 -11.52
C ASN A 505 31.23 -31.94 -12.25
N LYS A 506 31.01 -33.04 -11.50
CA LYS A 506 30.52 -34.30 -12.08
C LYS A 506 29.04 -34.22 -12.48
N GLY A 507 28.25 -33.46 -11.72
CA GLY A 507 26.90 -33.02 -12.08
C GLY A 507 26.80 -31.51 -11.96
N THR A 508 25.57 -31.00 -11.97
CA THR A 508 25.31 -29.55 -12.09
C THR A 508 24.34 -29.07 -11.01
N VAL A 509 24.67 -27.95 -10.36
CA VAL A 509 23.77 -27.24 -9.45
C VAL A 509 23.46 -25.88 -10.04
N ILE A 510 22.18 -25.55 -10.20
CA ILE A 510 21.72 -24.23 -10.65
C ILE A 510 20.81 -23.66 -9.58
N ALA A 511 21.18 -22.48 -9.07
CA ALA A 511 20.42 -21.76 -8.08
C ALA A 511 19.83 -20.50 -8.71
N PHE A 512 18.52 -20.34 -8.57
CA PHE A 512 17.76 -19.16 -8.97
C PHE A 512 17.19 -18.49 -7.73
N ALA A 513 17.45 -17.20 -7.56
CA ALA A 513 16.92 -16.41 -6.47
C ALA A 513 15.49 -15.87 -6.75
N ASP A 514 14.79 -16.48 -7.70
CA ASP A 514 13.44 -16.13 -8.14
C ASP A 514 12.77 -17.37 -8.76
N ILE A 515 11.45 -17.50 -8.62
CA ILE A 515 10.65 -18.54 -9.31
C ILE A 515 9.62 -17.96 -10.28
N THR A 516 9.30 -16.67 -10.14
CA THR A 516 8.21 -16.00 -10.87
C THR A 516 8.42 -16.02 -12.38
N PHE A 517 9.68 -16.03 -12.85
CA PHE A 517 10.01 -16.11 -14.28
C PHE A 517 9.50 -17.39 -14.96
N LEU A 518 9.15 -18.44 -14.20
CA LEU A 518 8.55 -19.67 -14.74
C LEU A 518 7.04 -19.55 -15.01
N MET A 519 6.41 -18.51 -14.47
CA MET A 519 4.95 -18.38 -14.42
C MET A 519 4.43 -17.48 -15.54
N GLU A 520 3.23 -17.76 -16.04
CA GLU A 520 2.55 -16.84 -16.94
C GLU A 520 1.97 -15.62 -16.19
N PRO A 521 2.06 -14.41 -16.76
CA PRO A 521 2.67 -14.06 -18.05
C PRO A 521 4.18 -13.71 -17.98
N TYR A 522 4.80 -13.79 -16.81
CA TYR A 522 6.17 -13.33 -16.53
C TYR A 522 7.26 -14.08 -17.32
N CYS A 523 7.00 -15.34 -17.69
CA CYS A 523 7.90 -16.11 -18.54
C CYS A 523 8.09 -15.50 -19.93
N TYR A 524 7.19 -14.65 -20.41
CA TYR A 524 7.29 -13.98 -21.72
C TYR A 524 7.86 -12.55 -21.63
N LEU A 525 8.36 -12.14 -20.47
CA LEU A 525 9.02 -10.85 -20.31
C LEU A 525 10.52 -10.98 -20.54
N GLU A 526 11.08 -10.01 -21.28
CA GLU A 526 12.49 -10.04 -21.69
C GLU A 526 12.85 -11.42 -22.29
N ASP A 527 14.03 -11.96 -21.99
CA ASP A 527 14.47 -13.26 -22.46
C ASP A 527 14.15 -14.41 -21.46
N ASN A 528 13.19 -14.23 -20.54
CA ASN A 528 12.85 -15.24 -19.53
C ASN A 528 12.48 -16.60 -20.15
N TYR A 529 11.74 -16.61 -21.27
CA TYR A 529 11.39 -17.85 -21.96
C TYR A 529 12.62 -18.55 -22.55
N GLN A 530 13.58 -17.77 -23.05
CA GLN A 530 14.85 -18.31 -23.56
C GLN A 530 15.68 -18.93 -22.43
N LEU A 531 15.67 -18.34 -21.22
CA LEU A 531 16.26 -18.95 -20.02
C LEU A 531 15.64 -20.32 -19.71
N ILE A 532 14.31 -20.42 -19.78
CA ILE A 532 13.60 -21.70 -19.58
C ILE A 532 14.01 -22.72 -20.65
N ALA A 533 14.07 -22.32 -21.92
CA ALA A 533 14.49 -23.19 -23.01
C ALA A 533 15.95 -23.67 -22.86
N ASN A 534 16.85 -22.79 -22.40
CA ASN A 534 18.23 -23.13 -22.07
C ASN A 534 18.29 -24.11 -20.89
N LEU A 535 17.53 -23.86 -19.81
CA LEU A 535 17.43 -24.73 -18.66
C LEU A 535 16.97 -26.15 -19.04
N VAL A 536 15.94 -26.26 -19.86
CA VAL A 536 15.45 -27.56 -20.37
C VAL A 536 16.52 -28.26 -21.20
N SER A 537 17.33 -27.51 -21.96
CA SER A 537 18.45 -28.05 -22.73
C SER A 537 19.63 -28.49 -21.84
N VAL A 538 19.76 -27.93 -20.63
CA VAL A 538 20.70 -28.43 -19.62
C VAL A 538 20.16 -29.74 -19.01
N ILE A 539 18.86 -29.82 -18.72
CA ILE A 539 18.22 -31.01 -18.13
C ILE A 539 18.22 -32.23 -19.07
N GLU A 540 18.18 -32.00 -20.38
CA GLU A 540 18.18 -33.08 -21.38
C GLU A 540 19.55 -33.76 -21.57
N LYS A 541 20.65 -33.08 -21.25
CA LYS A 541 22.02 -33.61 -21.38
C LYS A 541 22.29 -34.70 -20.36
#